data_AF-A0A2U2CZY4-F1
#
_entry.id   AF-A0A2U2CZY4-F1
#
_cell.length_a   1.000
_cell.length_b   1.000
_cell.length_c   1.000
_cell.angle_alpha   90.00
_cell.angle_beta   90.00
_cell.angle_gamma   90.00
#
_symmetry.space_group_name_H-M   'P 1'
#
loop_
_entity.id
_entity.type
_entity.pdbx_description
1 polymer ?
#
loop_
_entity_poly.entity_id
_entity_poly.type
_entity_poly.pdbx_seq_one_letter_code
_entity_poly.pdbx_strand_id
1 'polypeptide(L)'
;DADGDTSTATLVLQIHNNDDPVTIDGLNVNGGELTVFEKNLELGSAPDSTALTQNGTFTITALDGVQTLTVGGISVVSGGVAAGFPQSIATGLGNTLTITGFDATTGVVSYSYTLNATETHANANGANNLPEQFAVTVVDDNGTTATGSLDVNVIDDVPQAVNDTNADTASETLLTLNGNVLTNDVQGADRVATGPITPGTFAGTYGTLVLNANGTYTYTLNTTDADFKALTGG
;
A
#
# COMPACT_ATOMS: atom_id res chain seq x y z
N ASP A 1 32.07 -45.09 61.65
CA ASP A 1 31.43 -45.23 62.97
C ASP A 1 32.54 -45.27 64.02
N ALA A 2 32.23 -45.69 65.24
CA ALA A 2 33.09 -45.46 66.40
C ALA A 2 34.42 -46.25 66.38
N ASP A 3 34.54 -47.26 65.52
CA ASP A 3 35.75 -48.06 65.29
C ASP A 3 36.41 -47.78 63.93
N GLY A 4 35.89 -46.83 63.17
CA GLY A 4 36.56 -46.27 62.00
C GLY A 4 36.01 -46.69 60.64
N ASP A 5 34.89 -47.43 60.57
CA ASP A 5 34.28 -47.75 59.28
C ASP A 5 33.66 -46.50 58.65
N THR A 6 33.79 -46.37 57.33
CA THR A 6 33.17 -45.26 56.60
C THR A 6 32.33 -45.79 55.46
N SER A 7 31.22 -45.13 55.23
CA SER A 7 30.37 -45.35 54.05
C SER A 7 30.05 -43.98 53.46
N THR A 8 30.09 -43.90 52.14
CA THR A 8 29.81 -42.67 51.40
C THR A 8 28.48 -42.81 50.68
N ALA A 9 27.70 -41.74 50.71
CA ALA A 9 26.52 -41.56 49.87
C ALA A 9 26.74 -40.38 48.94
N THR A 10 26.15 -40.45 47.75
CA THR A 10 26.16 -39.35 46.78
C THR A 10 24.79 -38.71 46.72
N LEU A 11 24.75 -37.38 46.88
CA LEU A 11 23.58 -36.57 46.55
C LEU A 11 23.68 -36.17 45.07
N VAL A 12 22.73 -36.63 44.27
CA VAL A 12 22.61 -36.23 42.87
C VAL A 12 21.50 -35.19 42.79
N LEU A 13 21.85 -33.96 42.41
CA LEU A 13 20.88 -32.93 42.03
C LEU A 13 20.80 -32.90 40.51
N GLN A 14 19.60 -33.12 39.98
CA GLN A 14 19.31 -32.90 38.57
C GLN A 14 18.82 -31.46 38.41
N ILE A 15 19.57 -30.66 37.66
CA ILE A 15 19.22 -29.29 37.30
C ILE A 15 18.91 -29.30 35.80
N HIS A 16 17.75 -28.77 35.40
CA HIS A 16 17.45 -28.46 34.00
C HIS A 16 16.99 -27.00 33.91
N ASN A 17 17.32 -26.33 32.80
CA ASN A 17 16.70 -25.04 32.49
C ASN A 17 15.25 -25.28 32.07
N ASN A 18 14.36 -24.35 32.39
CA ASN A 18 13.02 -24.29 31.81
C ASN A 18 13.09 -23.24 30.69
N ASP A 19 13.85 -23.56 29.65
CA ASP A 19 14.03 -22.68 28.49
C ASP A 19 12.67 -22.59 27.76
N ASP A 20 11.97 -21.48 27.97
CA ASP A 20 10.65 -21.26 27.41
C ASP A 20 10.81 -20.71 25.97
N PRO A 21 10.03 -21.21 25.00
CA PRO A 21 10.18 -20.76 23.62
C PRO A 21 9.75 -19.31 23.44
N VAL A 22 10.48 -18.56 22.63
CA VAL A 22 10.04 -17.28 22.10
C VAL A 22 9.19 -17.47 20.83
N THR A 23 8.01 -16.85 20.77
CA THR A 23 7.13 -16.88 19.59
C THR A 23 6.67 -15.50 19.17
N ILE A 24 6.32 -15.39 17.89
CA ILE A 24 5.69 -14.22 17.29
C ILE A 24 4.36 -14.66 16.70
N ASP A 25 3.27 -14.05 17.17
CA ASP A 25 1.91 -14.35 16.74
C ASP A 25 1.26 -13.12 16.10
N GLY A 26 0.46 -13.33 15.05
CA GLY A 26 -0.24 -12.24 14.34
C GLY A 26 0.50 -11.69 13.11
N LEU A 27 1.62 -12.29 12.72
CA LEU A 27 2.40 -11.98 11.49
C LEU A 27 2.37 -13.11 10.45
N ASN A 28 1.30 -13.91 10.46
CA ASN A 28 1.13 -15.06 9.57
C ASN A 28 -0.19 -14.94 8.78
N VAL A 29 -0.66 -13.72 8.56
CA VAL A 29 -1.93 -13.47 7.87
C VAL A 29 -1.78 -13.75 6.38
N ASN A 30 -2.66 -14.59 5.83
CA ASN A 30 -2.64 -14.85 4.39
C ASN A 30 -3.02 -13.57 3.64
N GLY A 31 -2.13 -13.10 2.77
CA GLY A 31 -2.31 -11.84 2.06
C GLY A 31 -1.76 -10.63 2.82
N GLY A 32 -0.93 -10.82 3.86
CA GLY A 32 -0.27 -9.74 4.59
C GLY A 32 -1.14 -9.10 5.67
N GLU A 33 -0.51 -8.40 6.61
CA GLU A 33 -1.18 -7.85 7.79
C GLU A 33 -1.95 -6.57 7.48
N LEU A 34 -1.43 -5.72 6.60
CA LEU A 34 -2.08 -4.45 6.22
C LEU A 34 -2.25 -4.34 4.71
N THR A 35 -3.27 -3.60 4.30
CA THR A 35 -3.48 -3.21 2.89
C THR A 35 -3.89 -1.75 2.83
N VAL A 36 -3.17 -0.99 2.02
CA VAL A 36 -3.47 0.41 1.67
C VAL A 36 -3.70 0.50 0.17
N PHE A 37 -4.43 1.53 -0.26
CA PHE A 37 -4.79 1.70 -1.67
C PHE A 37 -4.39 3.09 -2.14
N GLU A 38 -3.78 3.16 -3.31
CA GLU A 38 -3.41 4.43 -3.93
C GLU A 38 -4.62 5.30 -4.29
N LYS A 39 -5.78 4.67 -4.53
CA LYS A 39 -7.02 5.40 -4.83
C LYS A 39 -7.41 6.39 -3.72
N ASN A 40 -6.93 6.16 -2.50
CA ASN A 40 -7.20 6.97 -1.33
C ASN A 40 -6.26 8.19 -1.24
N LEU A 41 -5.21 8.27 -2.06
CA LEU A 41 -4.37 9.46 -2.20
C LEU A 41 -5.20 10.64 -2.75
N GLU A 42 -4.70 11.87 -2.54
CA GLU A 42 -5.41 13.10 -2.92
C GLU A 42 -5.86 13.14 -4.38
N LEU A 43 -5.03 12.62 -5.29
CA LEU A 43 -5.31 12.58 -6.73
C LEU A 43 -5.94 11.27 -7.19
N GLY A 44 -6.12 10.30 -6.29
CA GLY A 44 -6.66 8.98 -6.60
C GLY A 44 -8.14 8.99 -7.01
N SER A 45 -8.63 7.82 -7.40
CA SER A 45 -10.00 7.61 -7.87
C SER A 45 -11.06 7.72 -6.77
N ALA A 46 -10.68 7.57 -5.50
CA ALA A 46 -11.56 7.71 -4.34
C ALA A 46 -10.80 8.27 -3.12
N PRO A 47 -10.40 9.56 -3.13
CA PRO A 47 -9.54 10.13 -2.10
C PRO A 47 -10.14 10.01 -0.71
N ASP A 48 -9.36 9.49 0.23
CA ASP A 48 -9.72 9.34 1.64
C ASP A 48 -8.43 9.30 2.47
N SER A 49 -8.07 10.45 3.02
CA SER A 49 -6.86 10.62 3.81
C SER A 49 -6.84 9.81 5.11
N THR A 50 -8.01 9.39 5.61
CA THR A 50 -8.09 8.60 6.85
C THR A 50 -7.72 7.15 6.63
N ALA A 51 -7.85 6.66 5.40
CA ALA A 51 -7.51 5.29 5.01
C ALA A 51 -6.05 5.12 4.57
N LEU A 52 -5.31 6.22 4.39
CA LEU A 52 -3.87 6.18 4.06
C LEU A 52 -3.03 5.63 5.21
N THR A 53 -3.50 5.75 6.46
CA THR A 53 -2.86 5.17 7.64
C THR A 53 -3.66 3.98 8.15
N GLN A 54 -3.03 2.80 8.12
CA GLN A 54 -3.59 1.58 8.70
C GLN A 54 -2.83 1.18 9.95
N ASN A 55 -3.53 0.63 10.93
CA ASN A 55 -2.97 0.23 12.22
C ASN A 55 -3.07 -1.28 12.38
N GLY A 56 -2.12 -1.87 13.10
CA GLY A 56 -2.12 -3.29 13.40
C GLY A 56 -1.42 -3.59 14.73
N THR A 57 -1.52 -4.85 15.14
CA THR A 57 -0.83 -5.38 16.31
C THR A 57 -0.37 -6.79 16.05
N PHE A 58 0.79 -7.15 16.61
CA PHE A 58 1.22 -8.54 16.76
C PHE A 58 1.70 -8.77 18.19
N THR A 59 1.87 -10.03 18.59
CA THR A 59 2.23 -10.39 19.96
C THR A 59 3.54 -11.14 19.99
N ILE A 60 4.40 -10.77 20.94
CA ILE A 60 5.60 -11.51 21.30
C ILE A 60 5.32 -12.29 22.58
N THR A 61 5.51 -13.61 22.55
CA THR A 61 5.52 -14.43 23.77
C THR A 61 6.96 -14.78 24.10
N ALA A 62 7.49 -14.26 25.20
CA ALA A 62 8.81 -14.59 25.73
C ALA A 62 8.72 -14.60 27.26
N LEU A 63 8.53 -15.79 27.86
CA LEU A 63 8.31 -15.91 29.31
C LEU A 63 9.55 -15.55 30.13
N ASP A 64 10.73 -15.73 29.55
CA ASP A 64 12.01 -15.31 30.12
C ASP A 64 12.30 -13.81 29.96
N GLY A 65 11.44 -13.07 29.25
CA GLY A 65 11.64 -11.66 28.92
C GLY A 65 12.22 -11.46 27.52
N VAL A 66 12.12 -10.23 27.02
CA VAL A 66 12.63 -9.85 25.69
C VAL A 66 13.94 -9.09 25.85
N GLN A 67 15.06 -9.65 25.37
CA GLN A 67 16.36 -8.98 25.43
C GLN A 67 16.50 -7.93 24.33
N THR A 68 16.14 -8.30 23.09
CA THR A 68 16.10 -7.40 21.94
C THR A 68 14.88 -7.66 21.08
N LEU A 69 14.31 -6.60 20.51
CA LEU A 69 13.23 -6.67 19.53
C LEU A 69 13.45 -5.58 18.49
N THR A 70 13.49 -5.98 17.22
CA THR A 70 13.57 -5.07 16.07
C THR A 70 12.42 -5.31 15.11
N VAL A 71 11.89 -4.22 14.53
CA VAL A 71 10.81 -4.26 13.52
C VAL A 71 11.17 -3.34 12.37
N GLY A 72 11.42 -3.90 11.19
CA GLY A 72 11.79 -3.12 9.99
C GLY A 72 13.06 -2.28 10.16
N GLY A 73 13.89 -2.56 11.16
CA GLY A 73 15.06 -1.75 11.54
C GLY A 73 14.83 -0.77 12.70
N ILE A 74 13.61 -0.63 13.20
CA ILE A 74 13.32 0.09 14.45
C ILE A 74 13.68 -0.82 15.63
N SER A 75 14.56 -0.35 16.52
CA SER A 75 14.81 -1.02 17.80
C SER A 75 13.69 -0.72 18.79
N VAL A 76 12.83 -1.70 19.05
CA VAL A 76 11.69 -1.62 19.96
C VAL A 76 12.13 -1.95 21.40
N VAL A 77 12.99 -2.95 21.56
CA VAL A 77 13.62 -3.33 22.84
C VAL A 77 15.11 -3.50 22.63
N SER A 78 15.93 -2.97 23.55
CA SER A 78 17.38 -3.14 23.57
C SER A 78 17.87 -3.34 24.99
N GLY A 79 18.61 -4.41 25.24
CA GLY A 79 19.12 -4.69 26.58
C GLY A 79 18.01 -4.93 27.61
N GLY A 80 16.84 -5.43 27.20
CA GLY A 80 15.70 -5.67 28.09
C GLY A 80 14.86 -4.43 28.36
N VAL A 81 15.23 -3.29 27.75
CA VAL A 81 14.58 -2.00 27.97
C VAL A 81 13.83 -1.61 26.71
N ALA A 82 12.52 -1.38 26.84
CA ALA A 82 11.70 -0.84 25.78
C ALA A 82 12.11 0.60 25.43
N ALA A 83 12.11 0.92 24.13
CA ALA A 83 12.31 2.28 23.65
C ALA A 83 11.12 3.19 24.01
N GLY A 84 11.27 4.50 23.78
CA GLY A 84 10.14 5.43 23.85
C GLY A 84 9.37 5.43 22.53
N PHE A 85 8.04 5.41 22.58
CA PHE A 85 7.17 5.38 21.39
C PHE A 85 6.34 6.66 21.24
N PRO A 86 5.94 7.05 20.01
CA PRO A 86 6.16 6.33 18.75
C PRO A 86 7.60 6.43 18.21
N GLN A 87 8.02 5.45 17.42
CA GLN A 87 9.25 5.45 16.60
C GLN A 87 8.89 5.20 15.14
N SER A 88 9.52 5.91 14.20
CA SER A 88 9.18 5.81 12.78
C SER A 88 10.42 5.72 11.89
N ILE A 89 10.26 5.09 10.74
CA ILE A 89 11.23 5.08 9.64
C ILE A 89 10.53 5.37 8.32
N ALA A 90 11.29 5.90 7.36
CA ALA A 90 10.90 5.82 5.96
C ALA A 90 11.13 4.40 5.44
N THR A 91 10.17 3.85 4.70
CA THR A 91 10.29 2.52 4.11
C THR A 91 11.12 2.57 2.83
N GLY A 92 11.38 1.41 2.22
CA GLY A 92 12.14 1.34 0.96
C GLY A 92 11.46 2.08 -0.19
N LEU A 93 10.13 2.20 -0.11
CA LEU A 93 9.30 2.93 -1.07
C LEU A 93 9.12 4.42 -0.71
N GLY A 94 9.54 4.86 0.48
CA GLY A 94 9.34 6.25 0.95
C GLY A 94 8.05 6.46 1.74
N ASN A 95 7.32 5.38 2.02
CA ASN A 95 6.20 5.36 2.95
C ASN A 95 6.68 5.42 4.40
N THR A 96 5.78 5.37 5.38
CA THR A 96 6.16 5.47 6.79
C THR A 96 5.66 4.28 7.58
N LEU A 97 6.60 3.52 8.15
CA LEU A 97 6.32 2.54 9.19
C LEU A 97 6.56 3.18 10.56
N THR A 98 5.60 3.04 11.47
CA THR A 98 5.68 3.53 12.84
C THR A 98 5.37 2.42 13.82
N ILE A 99 6.24 2.20 14.81
CA ILE A 99 5.91 1.43 16.00
C ILE A 99 5.32 2.39 17.02
N THR A 100 4.05 2.20 17.34
CA THR A 100 3.27 3.10 18.19
C THR A 100 3.34 2.72 19.66
N GLY A 101 3.68 1.46 19.97
CA GLY A 101 3.88 1.02 21.34
C GLY A 101 4.35 -0.43 21.46
N PHE A 102 4.88 -0.75 22.64
CA PHE A 102 5.14 -2.13 23.09
C PHE A 102 4.73 -2.25 24.55
N ASP A 103 3.83 -3.19 24.84
CA ASP A 103 3.44 -3.55 26.20
C ASP A 103 4.20 -4.80 26.64
N ALA A 104 5.21 -4.62 27.50
CA ALA A 104 6.04 -5.71 27.99
C ALA A 104 5.27 -6.74 28.87
N THR A 105 4.09 -6.38 29.41
CA THR A 105 3.29 -7.30 30.23
C THR A 105 2.52 -8.28 29.36
N THR A 106 1.95 -7.79 28.26
CA THR A 106 1.11 -8.58 27.35
C THR A 106 1.87 -9.07 26.11
N GLY A 107 3.05 -8.53 25.85
CA GLY A 107 3.84 -8.81 24.65
C GLY A 107 3.33 -8.10 23.38
N VAL A 108 2.29 -7.27 23.48
CA VAL A 108 1.65 -6.64 22.32
C VAL A 108 2.54 -5.52 21.78
N VAL A 109 2.86 -5.62 20.49
CA VAL A 109 3.46 -4.55 19.70
C VAL A 109 2.37 -3.91 18.85
N SER A 110 2.20 -2.60 18.98
CA SER A 110 1.29 -1.81 18.15
C SER A 110 2.08 -1.03 17.10
N TYR A 111 1.55 -0.98 15.88
CA TYR A 111 2.20 -0.30 14.77
C TYR A 111 1.17 0.34 13.83
N SER A 112 1.67 1.25 12.99
CA SER A 112 0.92 1.83 11.89
C SER A 112 1.79 1.94 10.65
N TYR A 113 1.17 1.84 9.48
CA TYR A 113 1.78 2.11 8.19
C TYR A 113 1.01 3.25 7.52
N THR A 114 1.72 4.22 6.94
CA THR A 114 1.13 5.32 6.17
C THR A 114 1.65 5.33 4.74
N LEU A 115 0.74 5.24 3.77
CA LEU A 115 1.01 5.48 2.35
C LEU A 115 1.13 7.00 2.12
N ASN A 116 2.31 7.45 1.72
CA ASN A 116 2.63 8.88 1.62
C ASN A 116 2.47 9.43 0.21
N ALA A 117 2.70 8.61 -0.80
CA ALA A 117 2.72 9.00 -2.20
C ALA A 117 2.35 7.83 -3.11
N THR A 118 2.23 8.12 -4.40
CA THR A 118 2.11 7.09 -5.44
C THR A 118 3.42 6.34 -5.60
N GLU A 119 3.33 5.04 -5.83
CA GLU A 119 4.41 4.09 -6.03
C GLU A 119 4.44 3.61 -7.48
N THR A 120 5.60 3.09 -7.90
CA THR A 120 5.73 2.50 -9.24
C THR A 120 5.28 1.05 -9.24
N HIS A 121 4.12 0.79 -9.84
CA HIS A 121 3.56 -0.54 -10.03
C HIS A 121 4.02 -1.22 -11.33
N ALA A 122 3.69 -2.50 -11.47
CA ALA A 122 3.93 -3.24 -12.72
C ALA A 122 3.02 -2.71 -13.84
N ASN A 123 3.64 -2.28 -14.96
CA ASN A 123 2.92 -1.65 -16.07
C ASN A 123 1.79 -2.54 -16.65
N ALA A 124 0.65 -1.90 -16.96
CA ALA A 124 -0.47 -2.48 -17.69
C ALA A 124 -1.07 -3.76 -17.07
N ASN A 125 -1.07 -3.85 -15.73
CA ASN A 125 -1.58 -5.02 -15.01
C ASN A 125 -2.88 -4.76 -14.23
N GLY A 126 -3.58 -3.65 -14.53
CA GLY A 126 -4.75 -3.23 -13.76
C GLY A 126 -4.41 -3.02 -12.28
N ALA A 127 -5.40 -3.14 -11.40
CA ALA A 127 -5.19 -3.00 -9.96
C ALA A 127 -4.34 -4.18 -9.46
N ASN A 128 -3.07 -3.90 -9.20
CA ASN A 128 -2.07 -4.88 -8.80
C ASN A 128 -1.47 -4.53 -7.44
N ASN A 129 -0.76 -5.49 -6.84
CA ASN A 129 -0.17 -5.34 -5.52
C ASN A 129 1.34 -5.10 -5.61
N LEU A 130 1.83 -4.16 -4.82
CA LEU A 130 3.23 -3.92 -4.53
C LEU A 130 3.47 -4.18 -3.02
N PRO A 131 4.00 -5.37 -2.66
CA PRO A 131 4.19 -5.71 -1.26
C PRO A 131 5.49 -5.12 -0.67
N GLU A 132 5.42 -4.64 0.57
CA GLU A 132 6.56 -4.34 1.44
C GLU A 132 6.63 -5.35 2.59
N GLN A 133 7.84 -5.80 2.93
CA GLN A 133 8.09 -6.79 3.97
C GLN A 133 9.10 -6.24 4.96
N PHE A 134 8.73 -6.20 6.25
CA PHE A 134 9.55 -5.67 7.32
C PHE A 134 9.96 -6.80 8.26
N ALA A 135 11.25 -7.12 8.30
CA ALA A 135 11.77 -8.15 9.19
C ALA A 135 11.47 -7.82 10.65
N VAL A 136 10.94 -8.79 11.38
CA VAL A 136 10.76 -8.75 12.83
C VAL A 136 11.70 -9.78 13.45
N THR A 137 12.56 -9.36 14.35
CA THR A 137 13.48 -10.25 15.06
C THR A 137 13.37 -9.99 16.55
N VAL A 138 13.12 -11.05 17.31
CA VAL A 138 13.12 -11.04 18.76
C VAL A 138 14.18 -12.00 19.28
N VAL A 139 14.91 -11.58 20.29
CA VAL A 139 15.81 -12.42 21.08
C VAL A 139 15.40 -12.29 22.54
N ASP A 140 15.18 -13.40 23.22
CA ASP A 140 14.89 -13.41 24.65
C ASP A 140 16.17 -13.32 25.51
N ASP A 141 16.00 -13.26 26.83
CA ASP A 141 17.10 -13.08 27.79
C ASP A 141 18.06 -14.27 27.86
N ASN A 142 17.69 -15.43 27.32
CA ASN A 142 18.54 -16.62 27.28
C ASN A 142 19.23 -16.84 25.91
N GLY A 143 18.84 -16.04 24.91
CA GLY A 143 19.44 -16.00 23.57
C GLY A 143 18.64 -16.72 22.49
N THR A 144 17.47 -17.28 22.82
CA THR A 144 16.59 -17.89 21.82
C THR A 144 16.01 -16.80 20.92
N THR A 145 15.99 -17.08 19.63
CA THR A 145 15.59 -16.12 18.58
C THR A 145 14.34 -16.60 17.87
N ALA A 146 13.38 -15.70 17.68
CA ALA A 146 12.29 -15.88 16.72
C ALA A 146 12.31 -14.75 15.68
N THR A 147 11.85 -15.10 14.47
CA THR A 147 11.79 -14.18 13.33
C THR A 147 10.42 -14.23 12.68
N GLY A 148 9.95 -13.08 12.20
CA GLY A 148 8.73 -12.94 11.42
C GLY A 148 8.90 -11.85 10.36
N SER A 149 7.85 -11.64 9.58
CA SER A 149 7.76 -10.53 8.63
C SER A 149 6.45 -9.81 8.86
N LEU A 150 6.49 -8.49 8.97
CA LEU A 150 5.32 -7.65 8.85
C LEU A 150 5.15 -7.29 7.38
N ASP A 151 4.05 -7.73 6.79
CA ASP A 151 3.78 -7.60 5.38
C ASP A 151 2.68 -6.55 5.14
N VAL A 152 2.96 -5.62 4.24
CA VAL A 152 2.03 -4.55 3.85
C VAL A 152 1.83 -4.59 2.34
N ASN A 153 0.58 -4.57 1.90
CA ASN A 153 0.24 -4.45 0.49
C ASN A 153 -0.10 -3.01 0.13
N VAL A 154 0.53 -2.49 -0.93
CA VAL A 154 0.09 -1.27 -1.60
C VAL A 154 -0.64 -1.69 -2.87
N ILE A 155 -1.92 -1.31 -2.98
CA ILE A 155 -2.74 -1.63 -4.14
C ILE A 155 -2.86 -0.43 -5.06
N ASP A 156 -2.47 -0.66 -6.32
CA ASP A 156 -2.48 0.31 -7.43
C ASP A 156 -3.88 0.91 -7.65
N ASP A 157 -3.91 2.17 -8.07
CA ASP A 157 -5.11 2.85 -8.53
C ASP A 157 -5.18 2.83 -10.05
N VAL A 158 -6.35 2.55 -10.61
CA VAL A 158 -6.49 2.40 -12.07
C VAL A 158 -7.33 3.52 -12.68
N PRO A 159 -6.99 3.98 -13.90
CA PRO A 159 -7.84 4.91 -14.62
C PRO A 159 -9.15 4.24 -15.06
N GLN A 160 -10.22 5.05 -15.11
CA GLN A 160 -11.52 4.68 -15.65
C GLN A 160 -11.98 5.74 -16.64
N ALA A 161 -12.08 5.35 -17.91
CA ALA A 161 -12.66 6.17 -18.95
C ALA A 161 -14.18 5.95 -19.04
N VAL A 162 -14.94 7.01 -19.31
CA VAL A 162 -16.39 7.01 -19.45
C VAL A 162 -16.74 7.60 -20.82
N ASN A 163 -17.66 6.94 -21.53
CA ASN A 163 -18.08 7.41 -22.85
C ASN A 163 -18.63 8.84 -22.81
N ASP A 164 -18.17 9.66 -23.75
CA ASP A 164 -18.62 11.03 -23.91
C ASP A 164 -19.83 11.16 -24.84
N THR A 165 -20.61 12.21 -24.58
CA THR A 165 -21.59 12.75 -25.54
C THR A 165 -21.48 14.26 -25.56
N ASN A 166 -21.84 14.89 -26.68
CA ASN A 166 -22.04 16.33 -26.73
C ASN A 166 -23.52 16.64 -26.51
N ALA A 167 -23.82 17.68 -25.74
CA ALA A 167 -25.20 18.10 -25.49
C ALA A 167 -25.87 18.68 -26.75
N ASP A 168 -25.06 19.25 -27.65
CA ASP A 168 -25.51 19.84 -28.91
C ASP A 168 -25.35 18.86 -30.08
N THR A 169 -26.10 19.13 -31.15
CA THR A 169 -25.98 18.45 -32.43
C THR A 169 -25.41 19.41 -33.47
N ALA A 170 -24.37 18.99 -34.18
CA ALA A 170 -23.80 19.79 -35.27
C ALA A 170 -24.83 19.97 -36.40
N SER A 171 -24.91 21.18 -36.95
CA SER A 171 -25.83 21.53 -38.04
C SER A 171 -25.23 22.65 -38.89
N GLU A 172 -25.89 23.03 -39.97
CA GLU A 172 -25.51 24.18 -40.82
C GLU A 172 -25.46 25.50 -40.06
N THR A 173 -26.16 25.58 -38.92
CA THR A 173 -26.16 26.77 -38.04
C THR A 173 -25.21 26.64 -36.84
N LEU A 174 -24.70 25.43 -36.58
CA LEU A 174 -23.74 25.11 -35.53
C LEU A 174 -22.65 24.18 -36.10
N LEU A 175 -21.68 24.81 -36.76
CA LEU A 175 -20.63 24.09 -37.49
C LEU A 175 -19.55 23.48 -36.60
N THR A 176 -19.48 23.90 -35.33
CA THR A 176 -18.39 23.52 -34.44
C THR A 176 -18.94 23.09 -33.09
N LEU A 177 -18.51 21.91 -32.64
CA LEU A 177 -18.77 21.41 -31.29
C LEU A 177 -17.45 21.37 -30.53
N ASN A 178 -17.47 21.85 -29.30
CA ASN A 178 -16.32 21.76 -28.40
C ASN A 178 -16.70 20.94 -27.16
N GLY A 179 -15.71 20.30 -26.56
CA GLY A 179 -15.91 19.55 -25.33
C GLY A 179 -14.57 19.07 -24.77
N ASN A 180 -14.64 18.21 -23.76
CA ASN A 180 -13.47 17.58 -23.18
C ASN A 180 -13.80 16.15 -22.73
N VAL A 181 -13.04 15.19 -23.25
CA VAL A 181 -13.23 13.74 -22.99
C VAL A 181 -12.76 13.30 -21.60
N LEU A 182 -12.11 14.18 -20.83
CA LEU A 182 -11.61 13.87 -19.49
C LEU A 182 -12.54 14.35 -18.38
N THR A 183 -13.66 14.99 -18.70
CA THR A 183 -14.50 15.66 -17.69
C THR A 183 -15.29 14.69 -16.81
N ASN A 184 -15.58 13.51 -17.34
CA ASN A 184 -16.27 12.39 -16.70
C ASN A 184 -15.32 11.22 -16.39
N ASP A 185 -14.03 11.35 -16.71
CA ASP A 185 -13.01 10.33 -16.51
C ASP A 185 -12.33 10.43 -15.14
N VAL A 186 -11.79 9.30 -14.70
CA VAL A 186 -10.91 9.20 -13.55
C VAL A 186 -9.55 8.73 -14.02
N GLN A 187 -8.49 9.46 -13.69
CA GLN A 187 -7.14 9.19 -14.23
C GLN A 187 -6.29 8.27 -13.36
N GLY A 188 -6.76 7.89 -12.17
CA GLY A 188 -5.92 7.23 -11.16
C GLY A 188 -5.08 8.23 -10.35
N ALA A 189 -4.30 7.71 -9.41
CA ALA A 189 -3.48 8.51 -8.50
C ALA A 189 -2.20 9.05 -9.17
N ASP A 190 -1.62 8.31 -10.13
CA ASP A 190 -0.34 8.58 -10.82
C ASP A 190 -0.51 9.38 -12.13
N ARG A 191 -1.44 10.34 -12.12
CA ARG A 191 -1.93 11.08 -13.30
C ARG A 191 -0.85 11.57 -14.27
N VAL A 192 -1.15 11.49 -15.57
CA VAL A 192 -0.35 12.14 -16.62
C VAL A 192 -0.69 13.63 -16.68
N ALA A 193 0.19 14.49 -16.15
CA ALA A 193 -0.05 15.93 -16.03
C ALA A 193 -0.33 16.65 -17.37
N THR A 194 0.25 16.17 -18.47
CA THR A 194 0.00 16.71 -19.83
C THR A 194 -1.32 16.22 -20.44
N GLY A 195 -2.01 15.32 -19.75
CA GLY A 195 -3.20 14.60 -20.16
C GLY A 195 -2.86 13.22 -20.75
N PRO A 196 -3.66 12.18 -20.47
CA PRO A 196 -3.41 10.80 -20.87
C PRO A 196 -3.83 10.51 -22.32
N ILE A 197 -4.37 11.51 -23.01
CA ILE A 197 -4.93 11.34 -24.35
C ILE A 197 -3.82 11.38 -25.39
N THR A 198 -3.85 10.43 -26.33
CA THR A 198 -3.06 10.53 -27.56
C THR A 198 -3.72 11.56 -28.48
N PRO A 199 -3.13 12.76 -28.67
CA PRO A 199 -3.74 13.80 -29.49
C PRO A 199 -3.75 13.39 -30.97
N GLY A 200 -4.69 13.95 -31.72
CA GLY A 200 -4.82 13.64 -33.14
C GLY A 200 -5.84 14.49 -33.87
N THR A 201 -5.77 14.42 -35.19
CA THR A 201 -6.82 14.90 -36.09
C THR A 201 -7.43 13.72 -36.80
N PHE A 202 -8.73 13.54 -36.62
CA PHE A 202 -9.48 12.39 -37.11
C PHE A 202 -10.53 12.88 -38.10
N ALA A 203 -10.46 12.39 -39.33
CA ALA A 203 -11.49 12.62 -40.34
C ALA A 203 -12.67 11.67 -40.07
N GLY A 204 -13.83 12.24 -39.79
CA GLY A 204 -15.11 11.53 -39.72
C GLY A 204 -15.89 11.69 -41.03
N THR A 205 -17.03 11.00 -41.12
CA THR A 205 -17.89 11.00 -42.33
C THR A 205 -18.39 12.39 -42.70
N TYR A 206 -18.73 13.22 -41.73
CA TYR A 206 -19.36 14.54 -41.97
C TYR A 206 -18.46 15.73 -41.62
N GLY A 207 -17.24 15.49 -41.14
CA GLY A 207 -16.40 16.54 -40.58
C GLY A 207 -15.14 16.02 -39.91
N THR A 208 -14.40 16.89 -39.25
CA THR A 208 -13.09 16.59 -38.67
C THR A 208 -13.08 16.84 -37.17
N LEU A 209 -12.56 15.90 -36.39
CA LEU A 209 -12.29 16.05 -34.97
C LEU A 209 -10.80 16.38 -34.75
N VAL A 210 -10.51 17.45 -34.02
CA VAL A 210 -9.19 17.72 -33.45
C VAL A 210 -9.28 17.44 -31.96
N LEU A 211 -8.48 16.49 -31.47
CA LEU A 211 -8.39 16.09 -30.07
C LEU A 211 -7.01 16.43 -29.51
N ASN A 212 -6.97 17.17 -28.42
CA ASN A 212 -5.74 17.58 -27.75
C ASN A 212 -5.37 16.61 -26.62
N ALA A 213 -4.10 16.62 -26.20
CA ALA A 213 -3.59 15.72 -25.15
C ALA A 213 -4.29 15.96 -23.79
N ASN A 214 -4.71 17.19 -23.52
CA ASN A 214 -5.48 17.55 -22.33
C ASN A 214 -6.98 17.18 -22.40
N GLY A 215 -7.38 16.37 -23.38
CA GLY A 215 -8.75 15.89 -23.57
C GLY A 215 -9.69 16.88 -24.25
N THR A 216 -9.32 18.16 -24.38
CA THR A 216 -10.16 19.11 -25.11
C THR A 216 -10.25 18.73 -26.59
N TYR A 217 -11.44 18.85 -27.16
CA TYR A 217 -11.66 18.58 -28.58
C TYR A 217 -12.47 19.67 -29.26
N THR A 218 -12.29 19.76 -30.58
CA THR A 218 -13.11 20.54 -31.49
C THR A 218 -13.51 19.65 -32.66
N TYR A 219 -14.82 19.44 -32.83
CA TYR A 219 -15.37 18.84 -34.04
C TYR A 219 -15.85 19.96 -34.97
N THR A 220 -15.43 19.91 -36.23
CA THR A 220 -15.85 20.86 -37.28
C THR A 220 -16.60 20.11 -38.37
N LEU A 221 -17.88 20.43 -38.52
CA LEU A 221 -18.74 19.92 -39.59
C LEU A 221 -18.29 20.48 -40.94
N ASN A 222 -18.18 19.61 -41.94
CA ASN A 222 -17.91 20.00 -43.32
C ASN A 222 -19.21 20.03 -44.13
N THR A 223 -19.85 21.19 -44.22
CA THR A 223 -21.11 21.36 -44.98
C THR A 223 -20.96 21.16 -46.48
N THR A 224 -19.73 21.14 -46.99
CA THR A 224 -19.47 20.90 -48.40
C THR A 224 -19.32 19.42 -48.74
N ASP A 225 -19.19 18.56 -47.72
CA ASP A 225 -19.02 17.13 -47.87
C ASP A 225 -20.22 16.49 -48.57
N ALA A 226 -19.96 15.53 -49.46
CA ALA A 226 -21.00 14.84 -50.20
C ALA A 226 -21.87 13.96 -49.28
N ASP A 227 -21.27 13.31 -48.28
CA ASP A 227 -21.97 12.47 -47.31
C ASP A 227 -22.86 13.34 -46.43
N PHE A 228 -22.41 14.54 -46.03
CA PHE A 228 -23.25 15.48 -45.28
C PHE A 228 -24.43 15.96 -46.12
N LYS A 229 -24.22 16.34 -47.39
CA LYS A 229 -25.32 16.73 -48.30
C LYS A 229 -26.29 15.59 -48.60
N ALA A 230 -25.82 14.34 -48.53
CA ALA A 230 -26.65 13.15 -48.73
C ALA A 230 -27.49 12.80 -47.50
N LEU A 231 -27.20 13.37 -46.33
CA LEU A 231 -28.17 13.47 -45.24
C LEU A 231 -29.31 14.34 -45.78
N THR A 232 -30.34 13.69 -46.30
CA THR A 232 -31.58 14.32 -46.74
C THR A 232 -32.36 14.80 -45.51
N GLY A 233 -31.77 15.73 -44.77
CA GLY A 233 -32.40 16.42 -43.66
C GLY A 233 -33.29 17.53 -44.19
N GLY A 234 -34.61 17.29 -44.18
CA GLY A 234 -35.73 18.26 -44.13
C GLY A 234 -35.64 19.54 -44.95
#